data_AF-A0A225VN76-F1
#
_entry.id   AF-A0A225VN76-F1
#
_cell.length_a   1.000
_cell.length_b   1.000
_cell.length_c   1.000
_cell.angle_alpha   90.00
_cell.angle_beta   90.00
_cell.angle_gamma   90.00
#
_symmetry.space_group_name_H-M   'P 1'
#
loop_
_entity.id
_entity.type
_entity.pdbx_description
1 polymer ?
#
loop_
_entity_poly.entity_id
_entity_poly.type
_entity_poly.pdbx_seq_one_letter_code
_entity_poly.pdbx_strand_id
1 'polypeptide(L)'
;MKHQPIPKCTLFDPLQSDVTYRNLESAIKNVICPQLNLSNGILFDRWTEIKQKDGHSCGIWSLTFLEMKLSGASWRGQFYNFKNCTEFVFCC
;
A
#
# COMPACT_ATOMS: atom_id res chain seq x y z
N MET A 1 15.97 7.22 29.02
CA MET A 1 15.18 6.23 28.27
C MET A 1 15.13 6.68 26.82
N LYS A 2 15.66 5.90 25.87
CA LYS A 2 15.59 6.27 24.45
C LYS A 2 14.17 5.95 23.95
N HIS A 3 13.41 6.96 23.54
CA HIS A 3 12.14 6.72 22.86
C HIS A 3 12.42 5.96 21.56
N GLN A 4 11.90 4.74 21.43
CA GLN A 4 11.87 4.08 20.12
C GLN A 4 10.91 4.85 19.21
N PRO A 5 11.30 5.10 17.94
CA PRO A 5 10.41 5.76 17.00
C PRO A 5 9.17 4.88 16.75
N ILE A 6 7.99 5.51 16.73
CA ILE A 6 6.74 4.80 16.41
C ILE A 6 6.83 4.37 14.93
N PRO A 7 6.70 3.08 14.61
CA PRO A 7 6.76 2.60 13.24
C PRO A 7 5.64 3.21 12.41
N LYS A 8 5.94 3.46 11.13
CA LYS A 8 4.99 3.99 10.15
C LYS A 8 4.67 2.92 9.12
N CYS A 9 3.39 2.68 8.87
CA CYS A 9 2.88 1.76 7.86
C CYS A 9 2.11 2.54 6.80
N THR A 10 2.64 2.50 5.58
CA THR A 10 1.94 3.05 4.42
C THR A 10 0.98 2.03 3.85
N LEU A 11 -0.29 2.38 3.83
CA LEU A 11 -1.36 1.61 3.24
C LEU A 11 -1.59 2.04 1.81
N PHE A 12 -2.00 1.08 1.00
CA PHE A 12 -2.44 1.32 -0.36
C PHE A 12 -3.62 0.42 -0.69
N ASP A 13 -4.72 1.06 -1.12
CA ASP A 13 -5.80 0.40 -1.81
C ASP A 13 -5.86 0.98 -3.24
N PRO A 14 -5.73 0.15 -4.29
CA PRO A 14 -5.82 0.62 -5.68
C PRO A 14 -7.07 1.44 -5.97
N LEU A 15 -8.21 1.12 -5.35
CA LEU A 15 -9.47 1.84 -5.55
C LEU A 15 -9.66 3.04 -4.62
N GLN A 16 -8.73 3.25 -3.67
CA GLN A 16 -8.75 4.33 -2.69
C GLN A 16 -10.05 4.35 -1.84
N SER A 17 -10.55 3.17 -1.47
CA SER A 17 -11.75 2.98 -0.66
C SER A 17 -11.47 3.16 0.82
N ASP A 18 -12.20 4.10 1.44
CA ASP A 18 -12.13 4.33 2.89
C ASP A 18 -12.51 3.10 3.72
N VAL A 19 -13.43 2.28 3.21
CA VAL A 19 -13.83 1.04 3.88
C VAL A 19 -12.67 0.05 3.88
N THR A 20 -11.99 -0.10 2.73
CA THR A 20 -10.82 -0.97 2.61
C THR A 20 -9.69 -0.51 3.52
N TYR A 21 -9.42 0.80 3.58
CA TYR A 21 -8.42 1.34 4.50
C TYR A 21 -8.72 1.04 5.97
N ARG A 22 -9.96 1.24 6.42
CA ARG A 22 -10.36 0.89 7.81
C ARG A 22 -10.18 -0.60 8.09
N ASN A 23 -10.52 -1.46 7.13
CA ASN A 23 -10.34 -2.91 7.27
C ASN A 23 -8.86 -3.29 7.33
N LEU A 24 -8.00 -2.68 6.50
CA LEU A 24 -6.56 -2.90 6.52
C LEU A 24 -5.93 -2.45 7.84
N GLU A 25 -6.27 -1.24 8.33
CA GLU A 25 -5.79 -0.76 9.63
C GLU A 25 -6.17 -1.73 10.77
N SER A 26 -7.41 -2.20 10.78
CA SER A 26 -7.90 -3.17 11.77
C SER A 26 -7.13 -4.49 11.66
N ALA A 27 -6.98 -5.04 10.45
CA ALA A 27 -6.26 -6.29 10.22
C ALA A 27 -4.79 -6.20 10.65
N ILE A 28 -4.10 -5.11 10.32
CA ILE A 28 -2.70 -4.90 10.71
C ILE A 28 -2.58 -4.80 12.23
N LYS A 29 -3.44 -4.01 12.88
CA LYS A 29 -3.45 -3.87 14.34
C LYS A 29 -3.68 -5.20 15.05
N ASN A 30 -4.60 -6.03 14.55
CA ASN A 30 -5.03 -7.25 15.25
C ASN A 30 -4.18 -8.48 14.89
N VAL A 31 -3.61 -8.53 13.69
CA VAL A 31 -2.89 -9.71 13.19
C VAL A 31 -1.39 -9.47 13.15
N ILE A 32 -0.94 -8.35 12.60
CA ILE A 32 0.48 -8.10 12.32
C ILE A 32 1.20 -7.49 13.52
N CYS A 33 0.62 -6.47 14.16
CA CYS A 33 1.26 -5.80 15.30
C CYS A 33 1.62 -6.76 16.46
N PRO A 34 0.77 -7.74 16.84
CA PRO A 34 1.12 -8.70 17.88
C PRO A 34 2.29 -9.61 17.48
N GLN A 35 2.37 -10.03 16.21
CA GLN A 35 3.46 -10.88 15.72
C GLN A 35 4.80 -10.17 15.68
N LEU A 36 4.78 -8.85 15.47
CA LEU A 36 5.97 -8.00 15.40
C LEU A 36 6.30 -7.31 16.74
N ASN A 37 5.60 -7.64 17.82
CA ASN A 37 5.74 -6.99 19.14
C ASN A 37 5.65 -5.45 19.08
N LEU A 38 4.79 -4.91 18.22
CA LEU A 38 4.59 -3.47 18.06
C LEU A 38 3.62 -2.90 19.12
N SER A 39 3.98 -3.07 20.40
CA SER A 39 3.17 -2.65 21.55
C SER A 39 3.07 -1.13 21.71
N ASN A 40 4.02 -0.37 21.16
CA ASN A 40 4.07 1.09 21.23
C ASN A 40 3.18 1.78 20.19
N GLY A 41 2.36 1.02 19.46
CA GLY A 41 1.49 1.52 18.40
C GLY A 41 2.17 1.64 17.05
N ILE A 42 1.37 1.97 16.03
CA ILE A 42 1.79 2.13 14.65
C ILE A 42 1.04 3.32 14.04
N LEU A 43 1.75 4.15 13.28
CA LEU A 43 1.15 5.25 12.54
C LEU A 43 0.80 4.78 11.14
N PHE A 44 -0.42 5.03 10.70
CA PHE A 44 -0.85 4.74 9.33
C PHE A 44 -0.81 6.00 8.48
N ASP A 45 -0.26 5.88 7.28
CA ASP A 45 -0.51 6.84 6.21
C ASP A 45 -1.02 6.10 4.97
N ARG A 46 -1.64 6.86 4.07
CA ARG A 46 -2.19 6.32 2.82
C ARG A 46 -1.38 6.86 1.67
N TRP A 47 -1.06 6.00 0.72
CA TRP A 47 -0.50 6.43 -0.55
C TRP A 47 -1.62 6.71 -1.54
N THR A 48 -1.84 8.00 -1.82
CA THR A 48 -2.99 8.50 -2.61
C THR A 48 -2.59 8.99 -4.01
N GLU A 49 -1.33 8.81 -4.40
CA GLU A 49 -0.79 9.30 -5.68
C GLU A 49 -1.39 8.58 -6.91
N ILE A 50 -1.95 7.38 -6.70
CA ILE A 50 -2.54 6.55 -7.75
C ILE A 50 -3.95 6.13 -7.36
N LYS A 51 -4.85 6.15 -8.35
CA LYS A 51 -6.13 5.47 -8.28
C LYS A 51 -6.33 4.61 -9.52
N GLN A 52 -6.52 3.31 -9.31
CA GLN A 52 -6.94 2.38 -10.34
C GLN A 52 -8.31 2.82 -10.91
N LYS A 53 -8.42 2.76 -12.25
CA LYS A 53 -9.64 3.16 -12.98
C LYS A 53 -10.51 1.99 -13.42
N ASP A 54 -9.97 0.78 -13.38
CA ASP A 54 -10.66 -0.47 -13.71
C ASP A 54 -10.95 -1.28 -12.45
N GLY A 55 -11.63 -2.43 -12.57
CA GLY A 55 -11.95 -3.30 -11.43
C GLY A 55 -11.01 -4.49 -11.24
N HIS A 56 -10.07 -4.74 -12.16
CA HIS A 56 -9.37 -6.03 -12.27
C HIS A 56 -7.85 -5.94 -12.20
N SER A 57 -7.24 -4.75 -12.29
CA SER A 57 -5.78 -4.60 -12.25
C SER A 57 -5.22 -4.47 -10.83
N CYS A 58 -5.95 -4.98 -9.83
CA CYS A 58 -5.69 -4.75 -8.40
C CYS A 58 -4.27 -5.19 -7.98
N GLY A 59 -3.83 -6.34 -8.49
CA GLY A 59 -2.48 -6.87 -8.27
C GLY A 59 -1.37 -6.02 -8.89
N ILE A 60 -1.52 -5.58 -10.15
CA ILE A 60 -0.51 -4.77 -10.86
C ILE A 60 -0.24 -3.46 -10.12
N TRP A 61 -1.31 -2.79 -9.68
CA TRP A 61 -1.17 -1.55 -8.91
C TRP A 61 -0.53 -1.77 -7.56
N SER A 62 -0.83 -2.89 -6.89
CA SER A 62 -0.21 -3.25 -5.60
C SER A 62 1.29 -3.54 -5.74
N LEU A 63 1.69 -4.20 -6.84
CA LEU A 63 3.11 -4.41 -7.16
C LEU A 63 3.81 -3.09 -7.50
N THR A 64 3.16 -2.22 -8.26
CA THR A 64 3.69 -0.89 -8.57
C THR A 64 3.91 -0.09 -7.28
N PHE A 65 2.94 -0.09 -6.36
CA PHE A 65 3.11 0.51 -5.03
C PHE A 65 4.35 -0.03 -4.30
N LEU A 66 4.51 -1.35 -4.26
CA LEU A 66 5.63 -1.97 -3.56
C LEU A 66 6.98 -1.58 -4.18
N GLU A 67 7.10 -1.65 -5.51
CA GLU A 67 8.32 -1.27 -6.23
C GLU A 67 8.67 0.20 -5.99
N MET A 68 7.66 1.09 -6.01
CA MET A 68 7.86 2.51 -5.72
C MET A 68 8.37 2.76 -4.29
N LYS A 69 7.86 2.00 -3.31
CA LYS A 69 8.32 2.11 -1.91
C LYS A 69 9.72 1.54 -1.72
N LEU A 70 10.06 0.44 -2.39
CA LEU A 70 11.38 -0.20 -2.28
C LEU A 70 12.47 0.60 -3.00
N SER A 71 12.17 1.14 -4.18
CA SER A 71 13.13 1.93 -4.98
C SER A 71 13.30 3.37 -4.48
N GLY A 72 12.36 3.89 -3.67
CA GLY A 72 12.31 5.30 -3.30
C GLY A 72 11.94 6.23 -4.46
N ALA A 73 11.46 5.67 -5.58
CA ALA A 73 11.02 6.44 -6.72
C ALA A 73 9.78 7.29 -6.38
N SER A 74 9.65 8.44 -7.05
CA SER A 74 8.47 9.29 -6.96
C SER A 74 7.51 8.98 -8.10
N TRP A 75 6.20 8.96 -7.82
CA TRP A 75 5.21 8.72 -8.85
C TRP A 75 5.28 9.76 -9.97
N ARG A 76 5.18 9.28 -11.21
CA ARG A 76 5.06 10.10 -12.41
C ARG A 76 3.82 9.65 -13.17
N GLY A 77 2.93 10.57 -13.54
CA GLY A 77 1.69 10.23 -14.25
C GLY A 77 1.89 9.43 -15.55
N GLN A 78 3.09 9.44 -16.13
CA GLN A 78 3.50 8.63 -17.27
C GLN A 78 3.40 7.12 -17.01
N PHE A 79 3.41 6.67 -15.75
CA PHE A 79 3.22 5.27 -15.37
C PHE A 79 1.82 4.73 -15.70
N TYR A 80 0.80 5.59 -15.92
CA TYR A 80 -0.48 5.12 -16.46
C TYR A 80 -0.37 4.55 -17.88
N ASN A 81 0.67 4.94 -18.64
CA ASN A 81 0.90 4.46 -20.01
C ASN A 81 1.61 3.10 -20.05
N PHE A 82 2.21 2.66 -18.93
CA PHE A 82 2.81 1.33 -18.80
C PHE A 82 1.77 0.20 -18.78
N LYS A 83 0.47 0.52 -18.63
CA LYS A 83 -0.62 -0.45 -18.79
C LYS A 83 -0.58 -1.22 -20.12
N ASN A 84 0.07 -0.67 -21.15
CA ASN A 84 0.19 -1.31 -22.45
C ASN A 84 1.46 -2.18 -22.61
N CYS A 85 2.34 -2.25 -21.60
CA CYS A 85 3.64 -2.93 -21.72
C CYS A 85 3.81 -4.12 -20.76
N THR A 86 2.83 -4.44 -19.94
CA THR A 86 2.93 -5.55 -18.99
C THR A 86 1.78 -6.53 -19.18
N GLU A 87 2.01 -7.54 -20.01
CA GLU A 87 1.39 -8.86 -19.87
C GLU A 87 1.89 -9.49 -18.56
N PHE A 88 1.50 -8.94 -17.42
CA PHE A 88 1.58 -9.65 -16.14
C PHE A 88 0.15 -9.97 -15.73
N VAL A 89 -0.28 -11.17 -16.12
CA VAL A 89 -1.51 -11.79 -15.66
C VAL A 89 -1.34 -12.13 -14.17
N PHE A 90 -1.74 -11.21 -13.30
CA PHE A 90 -2.20 -11.57 -11.97
C PHE A 90 -3.71 -11.42 -11.98
N CYS A 91 -4.40 -12.54 -12.17
CA CYS A 91 -5.82 -12.65 -11.91
C CYS A 91 -6.05 -12.31 -10.43
N CYS A 92 -6.76 -11.21 -10.17
CA CYS A 92 -7.80 -11.23 -9.16
C CYS A 92 -8.93 -12.12 -9.75
#